data_AF-A0A2V7L746-F1
#
_entry.id   AF-A0A2V7L746-F1
#
_cell.length_a   1.000
_cell.length_b   1.000
_cell.length_c   1.000
_cell.angle_alpha   90.00
_cell.angle_beta   90.00
_cell.angle_gamma   90.00
#
_symmetry.space_group_name_H-M   'P 1'
#
loop_
_entity.id
_entity.type
_entity.pdbx_description
1 polymer ?
#
loop_
_entity_poly.entity_id
_entity_poly.type
_entity_poly.pdbx_seq_one_letter_code
_entity_poly.pdbx_strand_id
1 'polypeptide(L)'
;MQPDSRDDYEELEGALDPHRTEEVGAAAAEAVARLRDRGVTVSASEGVDEVAALLDAVERFEAVVKAHGGDLMVDDLKSSRPDDQHFVLPRRLPGERIRAYVARIDEAAAGLRRHPRRRD
;
A
#
# COMPACT_ATOMS: atom_id res chain seq x y z
N MET A 1 40.49 7.22 19.97
CA MET A 1 39.02 7.30 19.85
C MET A 1 38.78 8.02 18.53
N GLN A 2 38.65 7.25 17.44
CA GLN A 2 38.40 7.80 16.09
C GLN A 2 36.89 8.07 16.01
N PRO A 3 36.43 9.26 15.57
CA PRO A 3 35.02 9.52 15.37
C PRO A 3 34.54 8.70 14.17
N ASP A 4 33.37 8.08 14.33
CA ASP A 4 32.72 7.20 13.36
C ASP A 4 32.38 8.00 12.11
N SER A 5 33.25 7.96 11.10
CA SER A 5 33.17 8.76 9.87
C SER A 5 32.02 8.34 8.95
N ARG A 6 31.05 7.56 9.42
CA ARG A 6 29.87 7.14 8.66
C ARG A 6 28.66 8.02 8.94
N ASP A 7 28.49 8.43 10.20
CA ASP A 7 27.38 9.30 10.62
C ASP A 7 27.52 10.73 10.05
N ASP A 8 28.74 11.28 10.02
CA ASP A 8 29.00 12.62 9.46
C ASP A 8 28.79 12.72 7.94
N TYR A 9 28.96 11.62 7.20
CA TYR A 9 28.75 11.62 5.73
C TYR A 9 27.27 11.46 5.36
N GLU A 10 26.49 10.70 6.13
CA GLU A 10 25.03 10.59 5.94
C GLU A 10 24.32 11.92 6.27
N GLU A 11 24.77 12.64 7.30
CA GLU A 11 24.23 13.96 7.65
C GLU A 11 24.59 15.04 6.60
N LEU A 12 25.78 14.93 5.98
CA LEU A 12 26.20 15.80 4.88
C LEU A 12 25.50 15.48 3.54
N GLU A 13 25.25 14.21 3.23
CA GLU A 13 24.48 13.80 2.03
C GLU A 13 23.02 14.27 2.09
N GLY A 14 22.40 14.27 3.27
CA GLY A 14 21.07 14.84 3.47
C GLY A 14 21.02 16.37 3.26
N ALA A 15 22.11 17.08 3.58
CA ALA A 15 22.23 18.52 3.41
C ALA A 15 22.51 18.96 1.95
N LEU A 16 23.04 18.06 1.12
CA LEU A 16 23.43 18.34 -0.27
C LEU A 16 22.30 18.18 -1.29
N ASP A 17 21.21 17.51 -0.92
CA ASP A 17 20.06 17.30 -1.81
C ASP A 17 18.72 17.57 -1.10
N PRO A 18 18.40 18.85 -0.79
CA PRO A 18 17.10 19.23 -0.25
C PRO A 18 15.96 18.80 -1.18
N HIS A 19 16.22 18.75 -2.50
CA HIS A 19 15.28 18.27 -3.50
C HIS A 19 14.94 16.80 -3.29
N ARG A 20 15.89 15.94 -2.91
CA ARG A 20 15.61 14.53 -2.60
C ARG A 20 14.57 14.36 -1.48
N THR A 21 14.64 15.16 -0.42
CA THR A 21 13.67 15.07 0.68
C THR A 21 12.31 15.63 0.28
N GLU A 22 12.28 16.69 -0.53
CA GLU A 22 11.06 17.23 -1.14
C GLU A 22 10.41 16.24 -2.12
N GLU A 23 11.19 15.55 -2.96
CA GLU A 23 10.75 14.55 -3.92
C GLU A 23 10.18 13.31 -3.22
N VAL A 24 10.86 12.81 -2.17
CA VAL A 24 10.37 11.71 -1.33
C VAL A 24 9.06 12.10 -0.63
N GLY A 25 8.96 13.32 -0.11
CA GLY A 25 7.74 13.84 0.50
C GLY A 25 6.57 13.97 -0.49
N ALA A 26 6.85 14.46 -1.71
CA ALA A 26 5.86 14.56 -2.77
C ALA A 26 5.35 13.19 -3.23
N ALA A 27 6.25 12.22 -3.40
CA ALA A 27 5.89 10.84 -3.75
C ALA A 27 5.05 10.18 -2.65
N ALA A 28 5.39 10.39 -1.38
CA ALA A 28 4.60 9.90 -0.25
C ALA A 28 3.19 10.51 -0.23
N ALA A 29 3.07 11.82 -0.45
CA ALA A 29 1.77 12.50 -0.51
C ALA A 29 0.90 11.97 -1.65
N GLU A 30 1.50 11.72 -2.81
CA GLU A 30 0.83 11.12 -3.95
C GLU A 30 0.36 9.68 -3.66
N ALA A 31 1.20 8.86 -3.01
CA ALA A 31 0.84 7.52 -2.57
C ALA A 31 -0.32 7.54 -1.57
N VAL A 32 -0.33 8.47 -0.60
CA VAL A 32 -1.45 8.67 0.32
C VAL A 32 -2.73 9.05 -0.43
N ALA A 33 -2.66 9.94 -1.42
CA ALA A 33 -3.82 10.32 -2.23
C ALA A 33 -4.40 9.10 -2.96
N ARG A 34 -3.56 8.30 -3.62
CA ARG A 34 -3.97 7.06 -4.32
C ARG A 34 -4.61 6.04 -3.39
N LEU A 35 -4.11 5.90 -2.16
CA LEU A 35 -4.67 5.01 -1.15
C LEU A 35 -6.04 5.52 -0.67
N ARG A 36 -6.20 6.82 -0.47
CA ARG A 36 -7.48 7.44 -0.08
C ARG A 36 -8.55 7.29 -1.15
N ASP A 37 -8.21 7.44 -2.42
CA ASP A 37 -9.14 7.21 -3.53
C ASP A 37 -9.67 5.77 -3.56
N ARG A 38 -8.87 4.82 -3.05
CA ARG A 38 -9.23 3.41 -2.84
C ARG A 38 -9.85 3.14 -1.46
N GLY A 39 -10.26 4.17 -0.73
CA GLY A 39 -10.88 4.05 0.60
C GLY A 39 -9.95 3.55 1.71
N VAL A 40 -8.64 3.49 1.47
CA VAL A 40 -7.64 3.11 2.48
C VAL A 40 -7.22 4.36 3.25
N THR A 41 -7.43 4.33 4.58
CA THR A 41 -7.04 5.44 5.45
C THR A 41 -5.59 5.29 5.90
N VAL A 42 -4.78 6.30 5.58
CA VAL A 42 -3.40 6.45 6.06
C VAL A 42 -3.34 7.54 7.13
N SER A 43 -2.70 7.25 8.26
CA SER A 43 -2.47 8.22 9.33
C SER A 43 -1.23 9.06 9.01
N ALA A 44 -1.18 10.30 9.51
CA ALA A 44 -0.02 11.18 9.35
C ALA A 44 1.21 10.70 10.16
N SER A 45 1.04 9.72 11.06
CA SER A 45 2.10 9.11 11.86
C SER A 45 2.84 7.97 11.16
N GLU A 46 2.40 7.59 9.96
CA GLU A 46 2.94 6.44 9.23
C GLU A 46 4.17 6.86 8.43
N GLY A 47 5.21 6.02 8.40
CA GLY A 47 6.45 6.32 7.67
C GLY A 47 6.28 6.25 6.16
N VAL A 48 7.11 6.98 5.41
CA VAL A 48 7.08 6.99 3.93
C VAL A 48 7.22 5.58 3.35
N ASP A 49 8.15 4.78 3.88
CA ASP A 49 8.35 3.40 3.44
C ASP A 49 7.13 2.51 3.73
N GLU A 50 6.43 2.76 4.84
CA GLU A 50 5.22 2.01 5.19
C GLU A 50 4.06 2.35 4.24
N VAL A 51 3.94 3.62 3.86
CA VAL A 51 2.95 4.08 2.88
C VAL A 51 3.23 3.47 1.50
N ALA A 52 4.50 3.46 1.07
CA ALA A 52 4.90 2.84 -0.20
C ALA A 52 4.60 1.33 -0.20
N ALA A 53 5.02 0.62 0.84
CA ALA A 53 4.75 -0.82 0.98
C ALA A 53 3.25 -1.15 0.98
N LEU A 54 2.42 -0.26 1.55
CA LEU A 54 0.97 -0.40 1.52
C LEU A 54 0.40 -0.22 0.12
N LEU A 55 0.84 0.80 -0.62
CA LEU A 55 0.42 1.01 -2.01
C LEU A 55 0.79 -0.22 -2.86
N ASP A 56 2.02 -0.72 -2.75
CA ASP A 56 2.47 -1.90 -3.48
C ASP A 56 1.64 -3.15 -3.18
N ALA A 57 1.23 -3.35 -1.91
CA ALA A 57 0.38 -4.47 -1.53
C ALA A 57 -1.02 -4.37 -2.17
N VAL A 58 -1.60 -3.18 -2.17
CA VAL A 58 -2.91 -2.91 -2.80
C VAL A 58 -2.84 -3.15 -4.30
N GLU A 59 -1.82 -2.64 -4.98
CA GLU A 59 -1.64 -2.83 -6.44
C GLU A 59 -1.42 -4.31 -6.80
N ARG A 60 -0.67 -5.05 -5.99
CA ARG A 60 -0.51 -6.51 -6.16
C ARG A 60 -1.83 -7.25 -6.01
N PHE A 61 -2.66 -6.89 -5.04
CA PHE A 61 -3.99 -7.47 -4.88
C PHE A 61 -4.87 -7.20 -6.12
N GLU A 62 -4.92 -5.95 -6.58
CA GLU A 62 -5.66 -5.56 -7.78
C GLU A 62 -5.18 -6.32 -9.03
N ALA A 63 -3.87 -6.53 -9.18
CA ALA A 63 -3.31 -7.30 -10.27
C ALA A 63 -3.80 -8.76 -10.25
N VAL A 64 -3.89 -9.37 -9.07
CA VAL A 64 -4.41 -10.74 -8.93
C VAL A 64 -5.91 -10.80 -9.24
N VAL A 65 -6.69 -9.83 -8.78
CA VAL A 65 -8.12 -9.69 -9.09
C VAL A 65 -8.35 -9.62 -10.60
N LYS A 66 -7.63 -8.72 -11.29
CA LYS A 66 -7.68 -8.59 -12.76
C LYS A 66 -7.31 -9.90 -13.46
N ALA A 67 -6.22 -10.54 -13.04
CA ALA A 67 -5.74 -11.77 -13.65
C ALA A 67 -6.73 -12.93 -13.51
N HIS A 68 -7.56 -12.92 -12.46
CA HIS A 68 -8.60 -13.93 -12.22
C HIS A 68 -9.89 -13.74 -13.02
N GLY A 69 -10.01 -12.65 -13.78
CA GLY A 69 -11.23 -12.33 -14.51
C GLY A 69 -12.27 -11.62 -13.65
N GLY A 70 -11.87 -11.09 -12.48
CA GLY A 70 -12.64 -10.05 -11.83
C GLY A 70 -12.67 -8.85 -12.77
N ASP A 71 -13.85 -8.56 -13.30
CA ASP A 71 -14.16 -7.26 -13.87
C ASP A 71 -13.71 -6.20 -12.85
N LEU A 72 -12.81 -5.32 -13.27
CA LEU A 72 -12.34 -4.19 -12.47
C LEU A 72 -13.27 -2.98 -12.68
N MET A 73 -14.56 -3.20 -12.90
CA MET A 73 -15.58 -2.16 -12.82
C MET A 73 -16.25 -2.27 -11.45
N VAL A 74 -15.72 -1.48 -10.50
CA VAL A 74 -16.56 -0.93 -9.43
C VAL A 74 -17.05 -1.97 -8.39
N ASP A 75 -16.14 -2.64 -7.70
CA ASP A 75 -16.32 -2.74 -6.24
C ASP A 75 -15.63 -1.53 -5.61
N ASP A 76 -16.24 -0.37 -5.89
CA ASP A 76 -16.14 0.82 -5.06
C ASP A 76 -16.15 0.33 -3.61
N LEU A 77 -15.21 0.73 -2.76
CA LEU A 77 -15.25 0.40 -1.33
C LEU A 77 -16.55 0.90 -0.64
N LYS A 78 -17.41 1.59 -1.41
CA LYS A 78 -18.76 2.07 -1.08
C LYS A 78 -19.90 1.20 -1.64
N SER A 79 -19.64 0.23 -2.52
CA SER A 79 -20.66 -0.64 -3.08
C SER A 79 -21.17 -1.61 -2.00
N SER A 80 -22.47 -1.51 -1.71
CA SER A 80 -23.11 -2.23 -0.59
C SER A 80 -23.31 -3.73 -0.83
N ARG A 81 -22.96 -4.25 -2.01
CA ARG A 81 -23.06 -5.68 -2.37
C ARG A 81 -21.97 -6.07 -3.37
N PRO A 82 -20.78 -6.43 -2.89
CA PRO A 82 -19.82 -7.19 -3.69
C PRO A 82 -20.46 -8.53 -4.05
N ASP A 83 -20.37 -8.91 -5.32
CA ASP A 83 -20.85 -10.20 -5.80
C ASP A 83 -20.01 -11.36 -5.23
N ASP A 84 -18.76 -11.08 -4.82
CA ASP A 84 -17.89 -12.00 -4.07
C ASP A 84 -16.88 -11.23 -3.19
N GLN A 85 -16.96 -11.46 -1.88
CA GLN A 85 -16.12 -10.83 -0.85
C GLN A 85 -14.60 -11.07 -1.02
N HIS A 86 -14.19 -12.06 -1.80
CA HIS A 86 -12.76 -12.38 -2.02
C HIS A 86 -12.07 -11.44 -3.01
N PHE A 87 -12.82 -10.66 -3.79
CA PHE A 87 -12.28 -9.67 -4.73
C PHE A 87 -12.24 -8.25 -4.13
N VAL A 88 -12.71 -8.09 -2.89
CA VAL A 88 -12.75 -6.83 -2.17
C VAL A 88 -11.48 -6.66 -1.35
N LEU A 89 -10.90 -5.46 -1.38
CA LEU A 89 -9.78 -5.12 -0.51
C LEU A 89 -10.21 -5.24 0.97
N PRO A 90 -9.48 -5.99 1.82
CA PRO A 90 -9.82 -6.09 3.24
C PRO A 90 -9.91 -4.71 3.88
N ARG A 91 -10.91 -4.44 4.73
CA ARG A 91 -10.96 -3.16 5.46
C ARG A 91 -9.90 -3.13 6.57
N ARG A 92 -9.15 -2.04 6.68
CA ARG A 92 -8.21 -1.80 7.78
C ARG A 92 -8.96 -1.76 9.11
N LEU A 93 -8.47 -2.51 10.11
CA LEU A 93 -9.05 -2.52 11.46
C LEU A 93 -8.61 -1.27 12.25
N PRO A 94 -9.42 -0.79 13.21
CA PRO A 94 -9.01 0.29 14.10
C PRO A 94 -7.74 -0.08 14.88
N GLY A 95 -6.72 0.77 14.84
CA GLY A 95 -5.43 0.54 15.52
C GLY A 95 -4.52 -0.51 14.89
N GLU A 96 -4.89 -1.05 13.73
CA GLU A 96 -4.04 -2.00 13.00
C GLU A 96 -2.82 -1.28 12.40
N ARG A 97 -1.63 -1.80 12.72
CA ARG A 97 -0.37 -1.30 12.14
C ARG A 97 -0.35 -1.56 10.64
N ILE A 98 0.22 -0.65 9.85
CA ILE A 98 0.30 -0.80 8.39
C ILE A 98 0.92 -2.15 8.00
N ARG A 99 2.04 -2.54 8.61
CA ARG A 99 2.68 -3.84 8.31
C ARG A 99 1.77 -5.06 8.49
N ALA A 100 0.88 -5.01 9.49
CA ALA A 100 -0.07 -6.10 9.72
C ALA A 100 -1.18 -6.08 8.66
N TYR A 101 -1.64 -4.88 8.32
CA TYR A 101 -2.63 -4.70 7.26
C TYR A 101 -2.10 -5.13 5.88
N VAL A 102 -0.85 -4.78 5.54
CA VAL A 102 -0.12 -5.24 4.35
C VAL A 102 -0.08 -6.77 4.28
N ALA A 103 0.30 -7.43 5.38
CA ALA A 103 0.35 -8.89 5.43
C ALA A 103 -1.02 -9.52 5.12
N ARG A 104 -2.12 -8.96 5.63
CA ARG A 104 -3.46 -9.46 5.32
C ARG A 104 -3.88 -9.24 3.86
N ILE A 105 -3.49 -8.11 3.26
CA ILE A 105 -3.74 -7.86 1.83
C ILE A 105 -3.02 -8.93 0.99
N ASP A 106 -1.77 -9.24 1.36
CA ASP A 106 -0.98 -10.26 0.68
C ASP A 106 -1.55 -11.68 0.87
N GLU A 107 -2.03 -12.00 2.07
CA GLU A 107 -2.74 -13.24 2.35
C GLU A 107 -4.03 -13.36 1.53
N ALA A 108 -4.82 -12.27 1.43
CA ALA A 108 -6.02 -12.23 0.61
C ALA A 108 -5.70 -12.44 -0.87
N ALA A 109 -4.64 -11.78 -1.39
CA ALA A 109 -4.17 -11.97 -2.75
C ALA A 109 -3.72 -13.43 -2.99
N ALA A 110 -3.01 -14.03 -2.05
CA ALA A 110 -2.57 -15.42 -2.13
C ALA A 110 -3.76 -16.40 -2.08
N GLY A 111 -4.78 -16.12 -1.26
CA GLY A 111 -6.02 -16.87 -1.20
C GLY A 111 -6.75 -16.82 -2.54
N LEU A 112 -6.84 -15.63 -3.15
CA LEU A 112 -7.48 -15.44 -4.44
C LEU A 112 -6.79 -16.24 -5.54
N ARG A 113 -5.45 -16.28 -5.57
CA ARG A 113 -4.68 -17.13 -6.51
C ARG A 113 -5.07 -18.62 -6.46
N ARG A 114 -5.55 -19.10 -5.31
CA ARG A 114 -5.97 -20.50 -5.11
C ARG A 114 -7.47 -20.71 -5.31
N HIS A 115 -8.25 -19.64 -5.40
CA HIS A 115 -9.69 -19.72 -5.60
C HIS A 115 -10.01 -20.13 -7.05
N PRO A 116 -11.01 -21.02 -7.27
CA PRO A 116 -11.45 -21.33 -8.62
C PRO A 116 -11.90 -20.05 -9.34
N ARG A 117 -11.48 -19.90 -10.61
CA ARG A 117 -11.96 -18.82 -11.47
C ARG A 117 -13.47 -18.94 -11.57
N ARG A 118 -14.20 -17.84 -11.37
CA ARG A 118 -15.63 -17.78 -11.66
C ARG A 118 -15.79 -18.21 -13.12
N ARG A 119 -16.45 -19.35 -13.37
CA ARG A 119 -16.79 -19.77 -14.73
C ARG A 119 -17.94 -18.88 -15.18
N ASP A 120 -17.75 -18.22 -16.33
CA ASP A 120 -18.84 -17.63 -17.12
C ASP A 120 -19.99 -18.61 -17.31
#